data_AF-A0A377NAG1-F1
#
_entry.id   AF-A0A377NAG1-F1
#
_cell.length_a   1.000
_cell.length_b   1.000
_cell.length_c   1.000
_cell.angle_alpha   90.00
_cell.angle_beta   90.00
_cell.angle_gamma   90.00
#
_symmetry.space_group_name_H-M   'P 1'
#
loop_
_entity.id
_entity.type
_entity.pdbx_description
1 polymer ?
#
loop_
_entity_poly.entity_id
_entity_poly.type
_entity_poly.pdbx_seq_one_letter_code
_entity_poly.pdbx_strand_id
1 'polypeptide(L)' 'MTEESTRQLNKELVYVTYCDGIGCNGSTNGAYKLAKLGFRVKELIGGLDFWIRDRHPLATGAESGEYPPTLM' A
#
# COMPACT_ATOMS: atom_id res chain seq x y z
N MET A 1 6.47 7.86 -10.42
CA MET A 1 7.16 8.19 -9.16
C MET A 1 8.57 8.58 -9.51
N THR A 2 8.99 9.71 -8.96
CA THR A 2 10.31 10.32 -9.07
C THR A 2 10.82 10.63 -7.67
N GLU A 3 12.10 10.94 -7.54
CA GLU A 3 12.68 11.41 -6.28
C GLU A 3 11.89 12.61 -5.73
N GLU A 4 11.58 13.61 -6.57
CA GLU A 4 10.81 14.79 -6.14
C GLU A 4 9.42 14.41 -5.60
N SER A 5 8.66 13.56 -6.30
CA SER A 5 7.32 13.16 -5.85
C SER A 5 7.34 12.34 -4.55
N THR A 6 8.50 11.79 -4.17
CA THR A 6 8.69 10.92 -3.00
C THR A 6 9.57 11.54 -1.92
N ARG A 7 9.96 12.81 -2.05
CA ARG A 7 10.93 13.47 -1.15
C ARG A 7 10.51 13.48 0.33
N GLN A 8 9.20 13.50 0.59
CA GLN A 8 8.63 13.48 1.94
C GLN A 8 8.53 12.08 2.56
N LEU A 9 8.84 11.02 1.80
CA LEU A 9 8.73 9.64 2.25
C LEU A 9 10.00 9.21 2.99
N ASN A 10 9.82 8.54 4.13
CA ASN A 10 10.93 8.03 4.95
C ASN A 10 11.42 6.68 4.43
N LYS A 11 12.67 6.61 3.95
CA LYS A 11 13.29 5.39 3.41
C LYS A 11 13.55 4.28 4.43
N GLU A 12 13.50 4.58 5.73
CA GLU A 12 13.66 3.56 6.78
C GLU A 12 12.39 2.73 7.02
N LEU A 13 11.24 3.18 6.52
CA LEU A 13 9.98 2.44 6.60
C LEU A 13 9.86 1.39 5.49
N VAL A 14 9.04 0.37 5.77
CA VAL A 14 8.59 -0.58 4.74
C VAL A 14 7.25 -0.09 4.20
N TYR A 15 7.24 0.33 2.94
CA TYR A 15 6.01 0.69 2.24
C TYR A 15 5.26 -0.55 1.79
N VAL A 16 3.93 -0.48 1.78
CA VAL A 16 3.06 -1.55 1.25
C VAL A 16 2.22 -0.95 0.13
N THR A 17 2.39 -1.46 -1.09
CA THR A 17 1.54 -1.06 -2.22
C THR A 17 0.38 -2.04 -2.37
N TYR A 18 -0.80 -1.51 -2.66
CA TYR A 18 -1.99 -2.29 -2.98
C TYR A 18 -2.75 -1.61 -4.12
N CYS A 19 -3.62 -2.36 -4.76
CA CYS A 19 -4.57 -1.87 -5.75
C CYS A 19 -5.92 -2.57 -5.52
N ASP A 20 -6.82 -2.49 -6.49
CA ASP A 20 -8.16 -3.08 -6.46
C ASP A 20 -8.15 -4.59 -6.14
N GLY A 21 -7.42 -5.41 -6.91
CA GLY A 21 -7.37 -6.86 -6.69
C GLY A 21 -6.37 -7.61 -7.58
N ILE A 22 -6.50 -8.94 -7.70
CA ILE A 22 -5.60 -9.83 -8.47
C ILE A 22 -5.41 -9.39 -9.93
N GLY A 23 -6.42 -8.75 -10.54
CA GLY A 23 -6.35 -8.27 -11.92
C GLY A 23 -5.60 -6.94 -12.10
N CYS A 24 -5.17 -6.28 -11.02
CA CYS A 24 -4.54 -4.96 -11.11
C CYS A 24 -3.00 -5.05 -11.05
N ASN A 25 -2.31 -4.53 -12.07
CA ASN A 25 -0.84 -4.39 -12.10
C ASN A 25 -0.33 -3.10 -11.42
N GLY A 26 -1.22 -2.28 -10.86
CA GLY A 26 -0.89 -0.99 -10.25
C GLY A 26 0.01 -1.13 -9.03
N SER A 27 -0.28 -2.10 -8.16
CA SER A 27 0.52 -2.39 -6.96
C SER A 27 1.93 -2.86 -7.31
N THR A 28 2.08 -3.75 -8.28
CA THR A 28 3.37 -4.23 -8.77
C THR A 28 4.19 -3.11 -9.40
N ASN A 29 3.56 -2.29 -10.26
CA ASN A 29 4.24 -1.15 -10.90
C ASN A 29 4.66 -0.08 -9.86
N GLY A 30 3.81 0.18 -8.86
CA GLY A 30 4.14 1.04 -7.73
C GLY A 30 5.33 0.52 -6.93
N ALA A 31 5.31 -0.77 -6.57
CA ALA A 31 6.41 -1.43 -5.86
C ALA A 31 7.72 -1.35 -6.65
N TYR A 32 7.69 -1.68 -7.94
CA TYR A 32 8.86 -1.59 -8.81
C TYR A 32 9.46 -0.17 -8.84
N LYS A 33 8.62 0.86 -8.98
CA LYS A 33 9.08 2.25 -9.00
C LYS A 33 9.66 2.70 -7.67
N LEU A 34 9.05 2.32 -6.54
CA LEU A 34 9.58 2.62 -5.20
C LEU A 34 10.91 1.89 -4.95
N ALA A 35 10.99 0.61 -5.30
CA ALA A 35 12.22 -0.19 -5.18
C ALA A 35 13.36 0.42 -6.00
N LYS A 36 13.09 0.88 -7.22
CA LYS A 36 14.08 1.56 -8.08
C LYS A 36 14.62 2.85 -7.45
N LEU A 37 13.83 3.54 -6.62
CA LEU A 37 14.23 4.74 -5.88
C LEU A 37 14.90 4.42 -4.52
N GLY A 38 15.11 3.14 -4.20
CA GLY A 38 15.78 2.67 -2.99
C GLY A 38 14.89 2.58 -1.75
N PHE A 39 13.57 2.58 -1.90
CA PHE A 39 12.65 2.34 -0.78
C PHE A 39 12.52 0.84 -0.49
N ARG A 40 12.33 0.48 0.78
CA ARG A 40 11.90 -0.86 1.17
C ARG A 40 10.40 -0.97 0.90
N VAL A 41 9.98 -1.97 0.14
CA VAL A 41 8.59 -2.11 -0.29
C VAL A 41 8.15 -3.57 -0.36
N LYS A 42 6.89 -3.81 -0.01
CA LYS A 42 6.18 -5.07 -0.22
C LYS A 42 4.92 -4.80 -1.04
N GLU A 43 4.52 -5.76 -1.86
CA GLU A 43 3.21 -5.75 -2.51
C GLU A 43 2.21 -6.54 -1.67
N LEU A 44 1.04 -5.97 -1.42
CA LEU A 44 -0.11 -6.69 -0.86
C LEU A 44 -0.84 -7.42 -1.98
N ILE A 45 -0.49 -8.68 -2.19
CA ILE A 45 -1.15 -9.56 -3.16
C ILE A 45 -2.64 -9.74 -2.80
N GLY A 46 -3.50 -9.82 -3.82
CA GLY A 46 -4.94 -9.91 -3.64
C GLY A 46 -5.64 -8.55 -3.53
N GLY A 47 -4.92 -7.47 -3.19
CA GLY A 47 -5.45 -6.10 -3.18
C GLY A 47 -6.60 -5.87 -2.20
N LEU A 48 -7.36 -4.79 -2.44
CA LEU A 48 -8.51 -4.41 -1.62
C LEU A 48 -9.62 -5.47 -1.67
N ASP A 49 -9.81 -6.14 -2.80
CA ASP A 49 -10.80 -7.22 -2.96
C ASP A 49 -10.59 -8.31 -1.90
N PHE A 50 -9.38 -8.89 -1.82
CA PHE A 50 -9.11 -9.93 -0.84
C PHE A 50 -9.09 -9.40 0.60
N TRP A 51 -8.65 -8.15 0.81
CA TRP A 51 -8.73 -7.51 2.12
C TRP A 51 -10.19 -7.46 2.65
N ILE A 52 -11.14 -7.11 1.77
CA ILE A 52 -12.57 -7.07 2.10
C ILE A 52 -13.11 -8.49 2.34
N ARG A 53 -12.76 -9.46 1.48
CA ARG A 53 -13.20 -10.86 1.61
C ARG A 53 -12.73 -11.51 2.91
N ASP A 54 -11.54 -11.13 3.38
CA ASP A 54 -10.97 -11.59 4.65
C ASP A 54 -11.51 -10.84 5.87
N ARG A 55 -12.43 -9.88 5.66
CA ARG A 55 -13.10 -9.09 6.71
C ARG A 55 -12.13 -8.26 7.56
N HIS A 56 -11.07 -7.74 6.94
CA HIS A 56 -10.21 -6.76 7.59
C HIS A 56 -10.88 -5.38 7.69
N PRO A 57 -10.42 -4.51 8.62
CA PRO A 57 -11.00 -3.17 8.81
C PRO A 57 -10.97 -2.31 7.56
N LEU A 58 -11.99 -1.48 7.37
CA LEU A 58 -12.10 -0.53 6.27
C LEU A 58 -12.37 0.87 6.82
N ALA A 59 -11.84 1.87 6.13
CA ALA A 59 -12.23 3.26 6.29
C ALA A 59 -12.84 3.76 4.98
N THR A 60 -13.85 4.63 5.09
CA THR A 60 -14.56 5.21 3.95
C THR A 60 -14.53 6.73 4.03
N GLY A 61 -14.41 7.40 2.88
CA GLY A 61 -14.29 8.86 2.80
C GLY A 61 -12.91 9.29 2.33
N ALA A 62 -12.62 10.59 2.43
CA ALA A 62 -11.36 11.16 1.97
C ALA A 62 -10.22 11.05 3.00
N GLU A 63 -10.57 10.88 4.27
CA GLU A 63 -9.61 10.84 5.37
C GLU A 63 -9.04 9.42 5.58
N SER A 64 -7.83 9.36 6.10
CA SER A 64 -7.21 8.08 6.49
C SER A 64 -7.91 7.50 7.71
N GLY A 65 -8.09 6.18 7.74
CA GLY A 65 -8.62 5.47 8.90
C GLY A 65 -7.57 5.24 9.98
N GLU A 66 -8.05 4.87 11.17
CA GLU A 66 -7.22 4.39 12.27
C GLU A 66 -7.29 2.86 12.34
N TYR A 67 -6.15 2.21 12.58
CA TYR A 67 -6.15 0.76 12.79
C TYR A 67 -6.68 0.46 14.20
N PRO A 68 -7.74 -0.36 14.33
CA PRO A 68 -8.37 -0.59 15.63
C PRO A 68 -7.41 -1.37 16.55
N PRO A 69 -7.15 -0.88 17.78
CA PRO A 69 -6.20 -1.51 18.70
C PRO A 69 -6.66 -2.89 19.21
N THR A 70 -7.94 -3.22 19.07
CA THR A 70 -8.53 -4.50 19.49
C THR A 70 -8.27 -5.66 18.52
N LEU A 71 -7.59 -5.42 17.39
CA LEU A 71 -7.18 -6.45 16.42
C LEU A 71 -5.69 -6.79 16.47
N MET A 72 -4.95 -6.31 17.47
CA MET A 72 -3.58 -6.74 17.79
C MET A 72 -3.56 -7.91 18.79
#